data_AF-A0A7H8NB10-F1
#
_entry.id   AF-A0A7H8NB10-F1
#
_cell.length_a   1.000
_cell.length_b   1.000
_cell.length_c   1.000
_cell.angle_alpha   90.00
_cell.angle_beta   90.00
_cell.angle_gamma   90.00
#
_symmetry.space_group_name_H-M   'P 1'
#
loop_
_entity.id
_entity.type
_entity.pdbx_description
1 polymer ?
#
loop_
_entity_poly.entity_id
_entity_poly.type
_entity_poly.pdbx_seq_one_letter_code
_entity_poly.pdbx_strand_id
1 'polypeptide(L)'
;MPSFEFYPRADDLSWNSDGMPALMARNLTADDFTFRYFHADVVISDGADELFLRTPGLPVIDFVLMLVQLQREVASVGETRVETSKSQDSIHAVRRRGKVEVSYGFPDVVSEVSLRDFEEVPRKCLAVSLAMPLFGT
;
A
#
# COMPACT_ATOMS: atom_id res chain seq x y z
N MET A 1 -8.10 -13.78 -2.59
CA MET A 1 -7.85 -12.55 -3.38
C MET A 1 -7.38 -11.52 -2.38
N PRO A 2 -6.22 -10.87 -2.58
CA PRO A 2 -5.69 -9.93 -1.62
C PRO A 2 -6.60 -8.71 -1.43
N SER A 3 -6.86 -8.35 -0.18
CA SER A 3 -7.56 -7.14 0.24
C SER A 3 -6.68 -6.30 1.15
N PHE A 4 -7.02 -5.01 1.24
CA PHE A 4 -6.27 -4.01 1.98
C PHE A 4 -7.24 -3.26 2.88
N GLU A 5 -6.78 -2.96 4.08
CA GLU A 5 -7.48 -2.08 5.01
C GLU A 5 -6.48 -1.03 5.51
N PHE A 6 -6.93 0.21 5.51
CA PHE A 6 -6.14 1.36 5.94
C PHE A 6 -6.81 1.99 7.16
N TYR A 7 -6.01 2.17 8.20
CA TYR A 7 -6.44 2.75 9.47
C TYR A 7 -5.74 4.12 9.62
N PRO A 8 -6.43 5.23 9.29
CA PRO A 8 -5.82 6.55 9.39
C PRO A 8 -5.50 6.84 10.86
N ARG A 9 -4.32 7.40 11.10
CA ARG A 9 -3.84 7.61 12.46
C ARG A 9 -4.32 8.94 13.02
N ALA A 10 -4.68 8.94 14.30
CA ALA A 10 -5.13 10.15 15.00
C ALA A 10 -4.05 11.24 15.11
N ASP A 11 -2.77 10.87 15.03
CA ASP A 11 -1.64 11.80 15.06
C ASP A 11 -1.25 12.33 13.66
N ASP A 12 -1.84 11.81 12.59
CA ASP A 12 -1.68 12.37 11.24
C ASP A 12 -2.86 13.29 10.88
N LEU A 13 -2.65 14.59 11.11
CA LEU A 13 -3.64 15.65 10.86
C LEU A 13 -4.03 15.82 9.38
N SER A 14 -3.30 15.21 8.44
CA SER A 14 -3.62 15.32 7.01
C SER A 14 -4.88 14.57 6.58
N TRP A 15 -5.37 13.65 7.42
CA TRP A 15 -6.66 12.99 7.23
C TRP A 15 -7.87 13.85 7.61
N ASN A 16 -7.66 15.02 8.22
CA ASN A 16 -8.74 15.95 8.54
C ASN A 16 -8.77 17.11 7.51
N SER A 17 -9.93 17.33 6.88
CA SER A 17 -10.14 18.45 5.96
C SER A 17 -9.93 19.82 6.62
N ASP A 18 -10.19 19.93 7.92
CA ASP A 18 -9.97 21.14 8.71
C ASP A 18 -8.51 21.28 9.16
N GLY A 19 -7.75 20.18 9.14
CA GLY A 19 -6.34 20.11 9.56
C GLY A 19 -5.34 20.52 8.48
N MET A 20 -5.76 20.61 7.22
CA MET A 20 -4.92 21.02 6.09
C MET A 20 -5.39 22.39 5.57
N PRO A 21 -4.77 23.50 6.04
CA PRO A 21 -5.11 24.83 5.54
C PRO A 21 -5.03 24.86 4.02
N ALA A 22 -6.04 25.43 3.34
CA ALA A 22 -6.07 25.51 1.88
C ALA A 22 -4.82 26.16 1.27
N LEU A 23 -4.11 26.98 2.03
CA LEU A 23 -2.82 27.58 1.65
C LEU A 23 -1.65 26.58 1.69
N MET A 24 -1.68 25.59 2.59
CA MET A 24 -0.67 24.52 2.66
C MET A 24 -0.86 23.52 1.52
N ALA A 25 -2.10 23.12 1.22
CA ALA A 25 -2.41 22.23 0.10
C ALA A 25 -1.87 22.75 -1.24
N ARG A 26 -1.91 24.07 -1.47
CA ARG A 26 -1.41 24.71 -2.71
C ARG A 26 0.11 24.75 -2.84
N ASN A 27 0.84 24.56 -1.74
CA ASN A 27 2.30 24.60 -1.71
C ASN A 27 2.92 23.21 -1.54
N LEU A 28 2.11 22.14 -1.54
CA LEU A 28 2.62 20.79 -1.40
C LEU A 28 3.41 20.36 -2.62
N THR A 29 4.60 19.84 -2.37
CA THR A 29 5.37 19.13 -3.38
C THR A 29 4.83 17.70 -3.54
N ALA A 30 5.20 17.04 -4.65
CA ALA A 30 4.92 15.62 -4.81
C ALA A 30 5.50 14.78 -3.67
N ASP A 31 6.67 15.16 -3.14
CA ASP A 31 7.32 14.48 -2.02
C ASP A 31 6.53 14.64 -0.72
N ASP A 32 5.97 15.82 -0.47
CA ASP A 32 5.13 16.05 0.70
C ASP A 32 3.89 15.15 0.65
N PHE A 33 3.22 15.08 -0.50
CA PHE A 33 2.05 14.23 -0.70
C PHE A 33 2.39 12.73 -0.62
N THR A 34 3.54 12.33 -1.16
CA THR A 34 3.92 10.91 -1.24
C THR A 34 4.43 10.37 0.08
N PHE A 35 5.20 11.18 0.83
CA PHE A 35 5.98 10.68 1.96
C PHE A 35 5.63 11.32 3.30
N ARG A 36 4.93 12.46 3.34
CA ARG A 36 4.74 13.23 4.59
C ARG A 36 3.28 13.39 5.00
N TYR A 37 2.35 12.98 4.15
CA TYR A 37 0.93 13.03 4.42
C TYR A 37 0.26 11.69 4.16
N PHE A 38 -0.93 11.53 4.72
CA PHE A 38 -1.79 10.37 4.57
C PHE A 38 -1.13 9.07 5.04
N HIS A 39 -0.61 9.08 6.26
CA HIS A 39 -0.07 7.89 6.92
C HIS A 39 -1.18 7.07 7.56
N ALA A 40 -1.15 5.77 7.34
CA ALA A 40 -2.12 4.84 7.92
C ALA A 40 -1.42 3.56 8.37
N ASP A 41 -1.99 2.88 9.34
CA ASP A 41 -1.65 1.48 9.59
C ASP A 41 -2.34 0.63 8.51
N VAL A 42 -1.64 -0.40 8.02
CA VAL A 42 -2.11 -1.19 6.87
C VAL A 42 -2.21 -2.65 7.27
N VAL A 43 -3.36 -3.23 6.97
CA VAL A 43 -3.61 -4.67 7.05
C VAL A 43 -3.80 -5.22 5.65
N ILE A 44 -3.08 -6.28 5.34
CA ILE A 44 -3.19 -7.03 4.08
C ILE A 44 -3.81 -8.38 4.43
N SER A 45 -4.90 -8.76 3.78
CA SER A 45 -5.40 -10.13 3.88
C SER A 45 -5.29 -10.82 2.53
N ASP A 46 -4.80 -12.06 2.49
CA ASP A 46 -4.80 -12.86 1.26
C ASP A 46 -6.03 -13.79 1.14
N GLY A 47 -6.87 -13.80 2.18
CA GLY A 47 -8.06 -14.64 2.36
C GLY A 47 -7.84 -15.81 3.31
N ALA A 48 -6.61 -16.14 3.67
CA ALA A 48 -6.26 -17.14 4.68
C ALA A 48 -5.65 -16.48 5.92
N ASP A 49 -4.76 -15.52 5.72
CA ASP A 49 -4.04 -14.81 6.78
C ASP A 49 -4.32 -13.30 6.73
N GLU A 50 -4.23 -12.66 7.89
CA GLU A 50 -4.18 -11.21 8.04
C GLU A 50 -2.76 -10.79 8.43
N LEU A 51 -2.17 -9.92 7.63
CA LEU A 51 -0.78 -9.49 7.71
C LEU A 51 -0.75 -8.00 8.05
N PHE A 52 -0.22 -7.69 9.21
CA PHE A 52 -0.05 -6.32 9.67
C PHE A 52 1.33 -5.83 9.22
N LEU A 53 1.38 -4.66 8.56
CA LEU A 53 2.67 -4.02 8.32
C LEU A 53 3.31 -3.64 9.65
N ARG A 54 4.61 -3.94 9.79
CA ARG A 54 5.34 -3.70 11.06
C ARG A 54 5.49 -2.22 11.36
N THR A 55 5.49 -1.38 10.34
CA THR A 55 5.68 0.06 10.48
C THR A 55 4.35 0.75 10.72
N PRO A 56 4.14 1.35 11.90
CA PRO A 56 2.95 2.16 12.13
C PRO A 56 3.00 3.43 11.28
N GLY A 57 1.89 3.79 10.64
CA GLY A 57 1.75 4.99 9.83
C GLY A 57 2.61 4.96 8.57
N LEU A 58 2.38 3.99 7.69
CA LEU A 58 2.99 3.96 6.37
C LEU A 58 2.37 5.02 5.45
N PRO A 59 3.15 5.78 4.64
CA PRO A 59 2.57 6.67 3.66
C PRO A 59 1.77 5.87 2.62
N VAL A 60 0.47 6.11 2.55
CA VAL A 60 -0.45 5.31 1.71
C VAL A 60 -0.08 5.41 0.23
N ILE A 61 0.36 6.58 -0.23
CA ILE A 61 0.75 6.80 -1.63
C ILE A 61 2.04 6.05 -1.97
N ASP A 62 3.06 6.08 -1.09
CA ASP A 62 4.28 5.29 -1.26
C ASP A 62 3.96 3.79 -1.36
N PHE A 63 3.07 3.28 -0.51
CA PHE A 63 2.63 1.89 -0.55
C PHE A 63 1.93 1.51 -1.87
N VAL A 64 1.01 2.36 -2.37
CA VAL A 64 0.34 2.13 -3.66
C VAL A 64 1.37 2.13 -4.80
N LEU A 65 2.30 3.08 -4.82
CA LEU A 65 3.35 3.16 -5.84
C LEU A 65 4.28 1.93 -5.81
N MET A 66 4.63 1.45 -4.62
CA MET A 66 5.37 0.22 -4.42
C MET A 66 4.63 -0.98 -5.07
N LEU A 67 3.31 -1.10 -4.87
CA LEU A 67 2.51 -2.17 -5.49
C LEU A 67 2.42 -2.04 -7.01
N VAL A 68 2.31 -0.81 -7.55
CA VAL A 68 2.37 -0.56 -9.00
C VAL A 68 3.70 -1.04 -9.57
N GLN A 69 4.81 -0.73 -8.89
CA GLN A 69 6.13 -1.15 -9.32
C GLN A 69 6.26 -2.68 -9.28
N LEU A 70 5.80 -3.33 -8.20
CA LEU A 70 5.79 -4.80 -8.09
C LEU A 70 5.04 -5.44 -9.24
N GLN A 71 3.83 -4.93 -9.53
CA GLN A 71 2.97 -5.46 -10.58
C GLN A 71 3.61 -5.35 -11.96
N ARG A 72 4.22 -4.21 -12.28
CA ARG A 72 4.92 -3.97 -13.55
C ARG A 72 6.14 -4.88 -13.73
N GLU A 73 6.97 -5.00 -12.69
CA GLU A 73 8.21 -5.78 -12.77
C GLU A 73 7.92 -7.29 -12.82
N VAL A 74 6.95 -7.80 -12.05
CA VAL A 74 6.53 -9.21 -12.17
C VAL A 74 5.94 -9.51 -13.55
N ALA A 75 5.19 -8.57 -14.14
CA ALA A 75 4.67 -8.74 -15.49
C ALA A 75 5.78 -8.79 -16.56
N SER A 76 6.84 -8.01 -16.36
CA SER A 76 7.98 -7.87 -17.28
C SER A 76 9.01 -9.00 -17.15
N VAL A 77 9.51 -9.23 -15.93
CA VAL A 77 10.66 -10.09 -15.65
C VAL A 77 10.24 -11.43 -15.02
N GLY A 78 9.02 -11.52 -14.49
CA GLY A 78 8.49 -12.72 -13.86
C GLY A 78 8.84 -12.85 -12.38
N GLU A 79 9.74 -12.02 -11.85
CA GLU A 79 10.03 -11.93 -10.42
C GLU A 79 10.54 -10.54 -10.06
N THR A 80 10.24 -10.07 -8.86
CA THR A 80 10.83 -8.84 -8.33
C THR A 80 10.65 -8.72 -6.83
N ARG A 81 11.47 -7.87 -6.22
CA ARG A 81 11.34 -7.42 -4.84
C ARG A 81 11.23 -5.90 -4.85
N VAL A 82 10.19 -5.39 -4.19
CA VAL A 82 10.01 -3.95 -3.95
C VAL A 82 10.01 -3.68 -2.47
N GLU A 83 10.33 -2.45 -2.10
CA GLU A 83 10.38 -2.01 -0.72
C GLU A 83 9.70 -0.63 -0.62
N THR A 84 9.03 -0.39 0.50
CA THR A 84 8.55 0.94 0.86
C THR A 84 9.76 1.86 1.09
N SER A 85 9.64 3.11 0.64
CA SER A 85 10.78 4.03 0.56
C SER A 85 11.34 4.42 1.94
N LYS A 86 10.50 4.39 2.99
CA LYS A 86 10.88 4.82 4.34
C LYS A 86 11.14 3.68 5.32
N SER A 87 10.30 2.66 5.32
CA SER A 87 10.37 1.59 6.31
C SER A 87 11.08 0.34 5.85
N GLN A 88 11.41 0.25 4.55
CA GLN A 88 12.01 -0.95 3.95
C GLN A 88 11.14 -2.21 4.15
N ASP A 89 9.84 -2.04 4.42
CA ASP A 89 8.88 -3.13 4.36
C ASP A 89 8.88 -3.63 2.92
N SER A 90 9.22 -4.90 2.74
CA SER A 90 9.48 -5.48 1.43
C SER A 90 8.42 -6.51 1.06
N ILE A 91 8.05 -6.50 -0.21
CA ILE A 91 7.21 -7.52 -0.83
C ILE A 91 8.00 -8.09 -1.99
N HIS A 92 8.12 -9.42 -2.00
CA HIS A 92 8.75 -10.16 -3.07
C HIS A 92 7.68 -11.01 -3.76
N ALA A 93 7.66 -10.99 -5.09
CA ALA A 93 6.67 -11.70 -5.86
C ALA A 93 7.31 -12.44 -7.04
N VAL A 94 6.85 -13.67 -7.28
CA VAL A 94 7.37 -14.56 -8.32
C VAL A 94 6.21 -15.17 -9.10
N ARG A 95 6.24 -15.04 -10.41
CA ARG A 95 5.26 -15.65 -11.32
C ARG A 95 5.56 -17.14 -11.48
N ARG A 96 4.62 -17.99 -11.09
CA ARG A 96 4.72 -19.46 -11.17
C ARG A 96 3.43 -20.04 -11.74
N ARG A 97 3.54 -20.77 -12.86
CA ARG A 97 2.46 -21.62 -13.42
C ARG A 97 1.07 -20.95 -13.46
N GLY A 98 0.99 -19.70 -13.93
CA GLY A 98 -0.27 -18.95 -14.05
C GLY A 98 -0.76 -18.25 -12.78
N LYS A 99 0.00 -18.37 -11.68
CA LYS A 99 -0.18 -17.65 -10.42
C LYS A 99 1.03 -16.77 -10.12
N VAL A 100 0.91 -15.97 -9.07
CA VAL A 100 1.98 -15.19 -8.47
C VAL A 100 2.08 -15.59 -7.00
N GLU A 101 3.25 -16.09 -6.60
CA GLU A 101 3.60 -16.31 -5.20
C GLU A 101 4.10 -14.99 -4.63
N VAL A 102 3.54 -14.54 -3.51
CA VAL A 102 3.88 -13.28 -2.85
C VAL A 102 4.38 -13.59 -1.44
N SER A 103 5.60 -13.18 -1.15
CA SER A 103 6.25 -13.33 0.16
C SER A 103 6.54 -11.94 0.75
N TYR A 104 6.42 -11.83 2.07
CA TYR A 104 6.53 -10.56 2.77
C TYR A 104 7.78 -10.54 3.66
N GLY A 105 8.48 -9.41 3.73
CA GLY A 105 9.69 -9.27 4.57
C GLY A 105 9.43 -9.17 6.07
N PHE A 106 8.17 -9.29 6.51
CA PHE A 106 7.72 -8.94 7.87
C PHE A 106 6.92 -10.06 8.57
N PRO A 107 6.20 -10.94 7.85
CA PRO A 107 5.88 -12.29 8.31
C PRO A 107 6.37 -13.38 7.35
N ASP A 108 6.68 -14.57 7.86
CA ASP A 108 7.04 -15.74 7.04
C ASP A 108 5.77 -16.38 6.46
N VAL A 109 5.09 -15.63 5.59
CA VAL A 109 3.85 -16.02 4.91
C VAL A 109 4.08 -15.91 3.40
N VAL A 110 3.62 -16.92 2.68
CA VAL A 110 3.63 -16.95 1.22
C VAL A 110 2.19 -17.08 0.73
N SER A 111 1.69 -16.01 0.13
CA SER A 111 0.36 -15.97 -0.48
C SER A 111 0.42 -16.43 -1.93
N GLU A 112 -0.50 -17.30 -2.34
CA GLU A 112 -0.71 -17.59 -3.77
C GLU A 112 -1.86 -16.76 -4.32
N VAL A 113 -1.57 -15.94 -5.33
CA VAL A 113 -2.54 -15.05 -5.97
C VAL A 113 -2.69 -15.41 -7.44
N SER A 114 -3.91 -15.40 -7.97
CA SER A 114 -4.12 -15.56 -9.41
C SER A 114 -3.48 -14.38 -10.15
N LEU A 115 -2.97 -14.60 -11.37
CA LEU A 115 -2.36 -13.50 -12.14
C LEU A 115 -3.35 -12.32 -12.33
N ARG A 116 -4.62 -12.63 -12.56
CA ARG A 116 -5.69 -11.62 -12.70
C ARG A 116 -5.87 -10.81 -11.41
N ASP A 117 -5.96 -11.48 -10.26
CA ASP A 117 -6.14 -10.78 -8.99
C ASP A 117 -4.92 -9.91 -8.66
N PHE A 118 -3.72 -10.39 -8.98
CA PHE A 118 -2.47 -9.67 -8.79
C PHE A 118 -2.39 -8.41 -9.68
N GLU A 119 -2.85 -8.47 -10.93
CA GLU A 119 -2.96 -7.30 -11.81
C GLU A 119 -3.90 -6.22 -11.28
N GLU A 120 -4.92 -6.61 -10.51
CA GLU A 120 -5.89 -5.69 -9.91
C GLU A 120 -5.43 -5.09 -8.56
N VAL A 121 -4.35 -5.62 -7.95
CA VAL A 121 -3.87 -5.22 -6.61
C VAL A 121 -3.66 -3.71 -6.48
N PRO A 122 -2.89 -3.03 -7.35
CA PRO A 122 -2.62 -1.60 -7.16
C PRO A 122 -3.89 -0.75 -7.25
N ARG A 123 -4.80 -1.12 -8.17
CA ARG A 123 -6.08 -0.43 -8.36
C ARG A 123 -7.00 -0.60 -7.15
N LYS A 124 -7.08 -1.81 -6.58
CA LYS A 124 -7.89 -2.09 -5.39
C LYS A 124 -7.34 -1.35 -4.18
N CYS A 125 -6.02 -1.41 -3.98
CA CYS A 125 -5.33 -0.69 -2.91
C CYS A 125 -5.63 0.83 -2.98
N LEU A 126 -5.51 1.43 -4.17
CA LEU A 126 -5.88 2.82 -4.39
C LEU A 126 -7.38 3.10 -4.15
N ALA A 127 -8.27 2.20 -4.59
CA ALA A 127 -9.71 2.41 -4.39
C ALA A 127 -10.10 2.39 -2.91
N VAL A 128 -9.49 1.51 -2.11
CA VAL A 128 -9.71 1.47 -0.66
C VAL A 128 -9.17 2.74 0.00
N SER A 129 -7.97 3.21 -0.39
CA SER A 129 -7.42 4.42 0.21
C SER A 129 -8.24 5.68 -0.08
N LEU A 130 -8.84 5.77 -1.27
CA LEU A 130 -9.73 6.87 -1.64
C LEU A 130 -11.10 6.82 -0.92
N ALA A 131 -11.51 5.63 -0.46
CA ALA A 131 -12.75 5.46 0.27
C ALA A 131 -12.60 5.71 1.79
N MET A 132 -11.38 5.98 2.26
CA MET A 132 -11.14 6.28 3.66
C MET A 132 -11.86 7.57 4.08
N PRO A 133 -12.58 7.57 5.21
CA PRO A 133 -13.23 8.77 5.70
C PRO A 133 -12.17 9.79 6.07
N LEU A 134 -12.25 10.98 5.47
CA LEU A 134 -11.65 12.17 6.04
C LEU A 134 -12.41 12.42 7.36
N PHE A 135 -11.72 12.47 8.50
CA PHE A 135 -12.38 12.68 9.78
C PHE A 135 -13.11 14.03 9.75
N GLY A 136 -14.45 14.02 9.75
CA GLY A 136 -15.27 15.23 9.71
C GLY A 136 -16.71 15.04 9.21
N THR A 137 -17.54 14.31 9.97
CA THR A 137 -19.00 14.53 10.03
C THR A 137 -19.50 14.25 11.44
#